data_AF-A0A970X3G8-F1
#
_entry.id   AF-A0A970X3G8-F1
#
_cell.length_a   1.000
_cell.length_b   1.000
_cell.length_c   1.000
_cell.angle_alpha   90.00
_cell.angle_beta   90.00
_cell.angle_gamma   90.00
#
_symmetry.space_group_name_H-M   'P 1'
#
loop_
_entity.id
_entity.type
_entity.pdbx_description
1 polymer ?
#
loop_
_entity_poly.entity_id
_entity_poly.type
_entity_poly.pdbx_seq_one_letter_code
_entity_poly.pdbx_strand_id
1 'polypeptide(L)'
;MKSIQTYLSGALLLSLFACSDVLDVRDASLINPAIWDSEQSATLYINNLYNEMPASTIISSSSNPFGAHAQFTDETLGSNKYVNGEYTYSDIAVFNDTYYGKIRRINIALEKMETSSLAGDAYNRIVGQAYFLRAWAYWNLVAVYGGVPYITRSVNPYVDDSTTLDPPRNKTSECISYLCDDLDDAIATLPASVTAYQNGTSQYARVTRAAAAALKGRILLFYASPQFNPTNNPARWEAAYQANRFADSLAKADGYALMVGTTDPLTGGFASIFLTEGNQNKEVLFSKAYDVSVSRTHGWENAVRPYVAGLSGGMT
;
A
#
# COMPACT_ATOMS: atom_id res chain seq x y z
N MET A 1 -61.98 -36.32 24.48
CA MET A 1 -60.55 -36.58 24.15
C MET A 1 -60.21 -36.37 22.67
N LYS A 2 -61.12 -36.61 21.70
CA LYS A 2 -60.84 -36.39 20.27
C LYS A 2 -60.58 -34.92 19.87
N SER A 3 -61.15 -33.94 20.58
CA SER A 3 -60.95 -32.50 20.31
C SER A 3 -59.57 -31.98 20.75
N ILE A 4 -58.97 -32.55 21.80
CA ILE A 4 -57.64 -32.14 22.30
C ILE A 4 -56.53 -32.57 21.32
N GLN A 5 -56.69 -33.73 20.67
CA GLN A 5 -55.75 -34.19 19.64
C GLN A 5 -55.75 -33.28 18.41
N THR A 6 -56.90 -32.71 18.04
CA THR A 6 -57.00 -31.80 16.88
C THR A 6 -56.29 -30.46 17.13
N TYR A 7 -56.36 -29.94 18.36
CA TYR A 7 -55.62 -28.72 18.75
C TYR A 7 -54.11 -28.97 18.91
N LEU A 8 -53.70 -30.16 19.39
CA LEU A 8 -52.28 -30.54 19.46
C LEU A 8 -51.65 -30.71 18.06
N SER A 9 -52.39 -31.29 17.11
CA SER A 9 -51.93 -31.43 15.72
C SER A 9 -51.83 -30.10 14.98
N GLY A 10 -52.72 -29.14 15.27
CA GLY A 10 -52.64 -27.78 14.72
C GLY A 10 -51.47 -26.97 15.27
N ALA A 11 -51.15 -27.09 16.57
CA ALA A 11 -50.03 -26.39 17.18
C ALA A 11 -48.65 -26.91 16.70
N LEU A 12 -48.54 -28.21 16.38
CA LEU A 12 -47.31 -28.82 15.86
C LEU A 12 -47.04 -28.47 14.38
N LEU A 13 -48.09 -28.14 13.61
CA LEU A 13 -47.98 -27.69 12.22
C LEU A 13 -47.60 -26.20 12.11
N LEU A 14 -47.95 -25.36 13.09
CA LEU A 14 -47.52 -23.95 13.12
C LEU A 14 -46.07 -23.75 13.57
N SER A 15 -45.46 -24.71 14.27
CA SER A 15 -44.04 -24.64 14.66
C SER A 15 -43.06 -24.90 13.51
N LEU A 16 -43.54 -25.36 12.34
CA LEU A 16 -42.69 -25.63 11.17
C LEU A 16 -42.42 -24.40 10.28
N PHE A 17 -43.01 -23.24 10.59
CA PHE A 17 -42.86 -22.02 9.79
C PHE A 17 -42.12 -20.87 10.52
N ALA A 18 -41.56 -21.11 11.70
CA ALA A 18 -41.07 -20.03 12.58
C ALA A 18 -39.54 -19.83 12.61
N CYS A 19 -38.76 -20.42 11.71
CA CYS A 19 -37.32 -20.16 11.64
C CYS A 19 -36.75 -20.36 10.23
N SER A 20 -37.00 -19.41 9.32
CA SER A 20 -36.28 -19.34 8.04
C SER A 20 -34.89 -18.71 8.18
N ASP A 21 -34.65 -17.88 9.20
CA ASP A 21 -33.40 -17.13 9.40
C ASP A 21 -32.18 -17.98 9.81
N VAL A 22 -32.38 -19.25 10.23
CA VAL A 22 -31.26 -20.15 10.58
C VAL A 22 -30.54 -20.68 9.33
N LEU A 23 -31.20 -20.64 8.17
CA LEU A 23 -30.64 -21.11 6.89
C LEU A 23 -30.06 -19.97 6.04
N ASP A 24 -30.42 -18.71 6.33
CA ASP A 24 -29.78 -17.52 5.76
C ASP A 24 -28.44 -17.24 6.46
N VAL A 25 -27.61 -18.28 6.54
CA VAL A 25 -26.21 -18.15 6.98
C VAL A 25 -25.45 -17.50 5.85
N ARG A 26 -25.20 -16.19 5.99
CA ARG A 26 -24.32 -15.46 5.09
C ARG A 26 -22.96 -16.15 5.06
N ASP A 27 -22.44 -16.40 3.87
CA ASP A 27 -21.09 -16.93 3.70
C ASP A 27 -20.09 -15.95 4.35
N ALA A 28 -19.45 -16.39 5.43
CA ALA A 28 -18.46 -15.60 6.15
C ALA A 28 -17.19 -15.33 5.31
N SER A 29 -16.98 -16.10 4.23
CA SER A 29 -15.86 -15.91 3.31
C SER A 29 -16.10 -14.80 2.28
N LEU A 30 -17.36 -14.37 2.07
CA LEU A 30 -17.70 -13.28 1.17
C LEU A 30 -17.63 -11.92 1.89
N ILE A 31 -16.94 -10.97 1.26
CA ILE A 31 -16.90 -9.56 1.69
C ILE A 31 -18.34 -9.05 1.79
N ASN A 32 -18.74 -8.62 2.99
CA ASN A 32 -20.04 -8.00 3.19
C ASN A 32 -20.13 -6.70 2.38
N PRO A 33 -21.10 -6.53 1.46
CA PRO A 33 -21.28 -5.27 0.77
C PRO A 33 -21.43 -4.07 1.72
N ALA A 34 -21.99 -4.27 2.91
CA ALA A 34 -22.14 -3.24 3.93
C ALA A 34 -20.81 -2.73 4.53
N ILE A 35 -19.68 -3.39 4.25
CA ILE A 35 -18.35 -2.90 4.69
C ILE A 35 -18.07 -1.50 4.15
N TRP A 36 -18.55 -1.21 2.94
CA TRP A 36 -18.22 0.04 2.25
C TRP A 36 -19.05 1.23 2.73
N ASP A 37 -20.14 0.99 3.47
CA ASP A 37 -21.00 2.04 4.05
C ASP A 37 -20.55 2.49 5.45
N SER A 38 -19.54 1.84 6.03
CA SER A 38 -18.99 2.17 7.35
C SER A 38 -17.53 2.58 7.21
N GLU A 39 -17.19 3.80 7.64
CA GLU A 39 -15.81 4.29 7.62
C GLU A 39 -14.87 3.35 8.38
N GLN A 40 -15.33 2.78 9.49
CA GLN A 40 -14.53 1.85 10.30
C GLN A 40 -14.23 0.56 9.53
N SER A 41 -15.24 -0.03 8.91
CA SER A 41 -15.09 -1.29 8.16
C SER A 41 -14.28 -1.08 6.89
N ALA A 42 -14.51 0.00 6.15
CA ALA A 42 -13.70 0.37 4.99
C ALA A 42 -12.24 0.64 5.40
N THR A 43 -12.01 1.32 6.53
CA THR A 43 -10.67 1.56 7.07
C THR A 43 -9.95 0.25 7.41
N LEU A 44 -10.65 -0.74 7.97
CA LEU A 44 -10.06 -2.06 8.24
C LEU A 44 -9.63 -2.77 6.96
N TYR A 45 -10.41 -2.65 5.88
CA TYR A 45 -10.01 -3.16 4.57
C TYR A 45 -8.73 -2.49 4.07
N ILE A 46 -8.67 -1.15 4.12
CA ILE A 46 -7.47 -0.39 3.74
C ILE A 46 -6.26 -0.79 4.61
N ASN A 47 -6.45 -0.98 5.92
CA ASN A 47 -5.37 -1.42 6.82
C ASN A 47 -4.76 -2.76 6.39
N ASN A 48 -5.58 -3.68 5.87
CA ASN A 48 -5.10 -4.94 5.31
C ASN A 48 -4.24 -4.70 4.07
N LEU A 49 -4.65 -3.80 3.16
CA LEU A 49 -3.86 -3.43 1.99
C LEU A 49 -2.48 -2.85 2.36
N TYR A 50 -2.40 -2.06 3.45
CA TYR A 50 -1.11 -1.58 3.98
C TYR A 50 -0.20 -2.71 4.46
N ASN A 51 -0.74 -3.79 5.05
CA ASN A 51 0.05 -4.96 5.44
C ASN A 51 0.64 -5.68 4.22
N GLU A 52 -0.14 -5.72 3.15
CA GLU A 52 0.26 -6.36 1.89
C GLU A 52 1.19 -5.49 1.04
N MET A 53 1.41 -4.22 1.42
CA MET A 53 2.36 -3.35 0.73
C MET A 53 3.71 -4.05 0.68
N PRO A 54 4.22 -4.34 -0.53
CA PRO A 54 5.56 -4.84 -0.66
C PRO A 54 6.51 -3.77 -0.11
N ALA A 55 7.39 -4.17 0.81
CA ALA A 55 8.63 -3.43 0.98
C ALA A 55 9.25 -3.32 -0.41
N SER A 56 9.72 -2.14 -0.80
CA SER A 56 10.31 -1.89 -2.13
C SER A 56 11.25 -3.05 -2.48
N THR A 57 10.81 -3.95 -3.35
CA THR A 57 11.51 -5.20 -3.67
C THR A 57 12.82 -4.94 -4.42
N ILE A 58 12.98 -3.70 -4.90
CA ILE A 58 14.22 -3.15 -5.42
C ILE A 58 15.33 -3.12 -4.34
N ILE A 59 15.02 -3.24 -3.04
CA ILE A 59 16.00 -3.10 -1.96
C ILE A 59 16.16 -4.41 -1.15
N SER A 60 15.19 -5.33 -1.22
CA SER A 60 15.04 -6.38 -0.20
C SER A 60 15.59 -7.77 -0.56
N SER A 61 16.19 -7.98 -1.73
CA SER A 61 16.75 -9.29 -2.09
C SER A 61 18.29 -9.25 -2.16
N SER A 62 18.90 -10.31 -1.63
CA SER A 62 20.35 -10.58 -1.58
C SER A 62 21.00 -10.79 -2.96
N SER A 63 20.30 -10.48 -4.04
CA SER A 63 20.83 -10.49 -5.41
C SER A 63 20.35 -9.28 -6.18
N ASN A 64 20.03 -8.19 -5.49
CA ASN A 64 19.65 -6.91 -6.11
C ASN A 64 20.83 -5.94 -6.13
N PRO A 65 21.00 -5.09 -7.17
CA PRO A 65 21.99 -4.00 -7.20
C PRO A 65 22.04 -3.17 -5.92
N PHE A 66 20.89 -2.88 -5.31
CA PHE A 66 20.82 -2.02 -4.11
C PHE A 66 20.98 -2.81 -2.79
N GLY A 67 20.78 -4.13 -2.82
CA GLY A 67 21.02 -5.03 -1.69
C GLY A 67 22.47 -5.53 -1.60
N ALA A 68 23.26 -5.35 -2.67
CA ALA A 68 24.67 -5.76 -2.73
C ALA A 68 25.52 -5.13 -1.61
N HIS A 69 25.16 -3.92 -1.15
CA HIS A 69 25.87 -3.24 -0.06
C HIS A 69 25.75 -3.96 1.30
N ALA A 70 24.64 -4.65 1.55
CA ALA A 70 24.42 -5.42 2.78
C ALA A 70 25.16 -6.77 2.77
N GLN A 71 25.85 -7.13 1.68
CA GLN A 71 26.51 -8.42 1.48
C GLN A 71 28.04 -8.34 1.46
N PHE A 72 28.61 -7.20 1.89
CA PHE A 72 30.05 -7.05 2.04
C PHE A 72 30.57 -7.42 3.44
N THR A 73 29.72 -7.99 4.31
CA THR A 73 30.10 -8.49 5.65
C THR A 73 30.40 -10.00 5.60
N ASP A 74 31.11 -10.54 6.59
CA ASP A 74 31.49 -11.97 6.60
C ASP A 74 30.30 -12.94 6.85
N GLU A 75 29.13 -12.40 7.22
CA GLU A 75 27.91 -13.16 7.53
C GLU A 75 27.13 -13.63 6.28
N THR A 76 27.55 -13.27 5.07
CA THR A 76 26.81 -13.64 3.86
C THR A 76 27.16 -15.04 3.34
N LEU A 77 26.11 -15.83 3.06
CA LEU A 77 26.17 -17.02 2.20
C LEU A 77 26.61 -16.54 0.80
N GLY A 78 27.84 -16.87 0.40
CA GLY A 78 28.53 -16.24 -0.73
C GLY A 78 27.79 -16.20 -2.08
N SER A 79 28.32 -15.34 -2.96
CA SER A 79 27.90 -15.08 -4.35
C SER A 79 26.61 -14.26 -4.54
N ASN A 80 26.75 -13.03 -5.06
CA ASN A 80 25.62 -12.21 -5.51
C ASN A 80 25.48 -12.38 -7.03
N LYS A 81 24.38 -13.00 -7.47
CA LYS A 81 24.12 -13.29 -8.89
C LYS A 81 24.09 -12.05 -9.77
N TYR A 82 23.63 -10.91 -9.24
CA TYR A 82 23.58 -9.67 -10.01
C TYR A 82 24.97 -9.10 -10.25
N VAL A 83 25.82 -9.04 -9.22
CA VAL A 83 27.23 -8.60 -9.35
C VAL A 83 28.02 -9.53 -10.25
N ASN A 84 27.72 -10.83 -10.21
CA ASN A 84 28.40 -11.84 -11.03
C ASN A 84 27.86 -11.95 -12.46
N GLY A 85 26.79 -11.21 -12.82
CA GLY A 85 26.17 -11.31 -14.13
C GLY A 85 25.44 -12.65 -14.40
N GLU A 86 25.11 -13.39 -13.35
CA GLU A 86 24.38 -14.67 -13.37
C GLU A 86 22.86 -14.50 -13.21
N TYR A 87 22.37 -13.26 -13.28
CA TYR A 87 20.98 -12.91 -13.00
C TYR A 87 20.06 -13.41 -14.12
N THR A 88 19.06 -14.22 -13.77
CA THR A 88 18.07 -14.79 -14.69
C THR A 88 16.66 -14.25 -14.43
N TYR A 89 15.73 -14.51 -15.35
CA TYR A 89 14.33 -14.08 -15.18
C TYR A 89 13.66 -14.67 -13.93
N SER A 90 14.08 -15.87 -13.50
CA SER A 90 13.57 -16.51 -12.28
C SER A 90 14.07 -15.87 -10.98
N ASP A 91 15.10 -15.03 -11.04
CA ASP A 91 15.64 -14.35 -9.87
C ASP A 91 14.88 -13.05 -9.53
N ILE A 92 13.94 -12.62 -10.39
CA ILE A 92 13.11 -11.43 -10.18
C ILE A 92 11.81 -11.82 -9.47
N ALA A 93 11.81 -11.74 -8.13
CA ALA A 93 10.65 -12.07 -7.29
C ALA A 93 9.52 -11.01 -7.27
N VAL A 94 9.55 -10.03 -8.19
CA VAL A 94 8.61 -8.89 -8.20
C VAL A 94 7.31 -9.22 -8.93
N PHE A 95 7.36 -10.06 -9.97
CA PHE A 95 6.17 -10.55 -10.66
C PHE A 95 5.85 -11.95 -10.14
N ASN A 96 4.94 -12.04 -9.17
CA ASN A 96 4.38 -13.31 -8.69
C ASN A 96 2.85 -13.22 -8.58
N ASP A 97 2.18 -14.37 -8.50
CA ASP A 97 0.70 -14.48 -8.44
C ASP A 97 0.07 -13.62 -7.33
N THR A 98 0.84 -13.28 -6.30
CA THR A 98 0.39 -12.45 -5.19
C THR A 98 0.25 -10.97 -5.58
N TYR A 99 1.03 -10.47 -6.55
CA TYR A 99 1.07 -9.03 -6.86
C TYR A 99 -0.20 -8.52 -7.56
N TYR A 100 -0.65 -9.20 -8.62
CA TYR A 100 -1.93 -8.83 -9.25
C TYR A 100 -3.14 -9.17 -8.35
N GLY A 101 -3.00 -10.15 -7.45
CA GLY A 101 -3.97 -10.38 -6.37
C GLY A 101 -4.15 -9.15 -5.46
N LYS A 102 -3.06 -8.46 -5.11
CA LYS A 102 -3.09 -7.20 -4.34
C LYS A 102 -3.76 -6.09 -5.13
N ILE A 103 -3.36 -5.89 -6.38
CA ILE A 103 -3.94 -4.88 -7.28
C ILE A 103 -5.44 -5.10 -7.42
N ARG A 104 -5.88 -6.36 -7.60
CA ARG A 104 -7.29 -6.72 -7.66
C ARG A 104 -8.05 -6.31 -6.39
N ARG A 105 -7.49 -6.57 -5.20
CA ARG A 105 -8.11 -6.13 -3.93
C ARG A 105 -8.24 -4.60 -3.85
N ILE A 106 -7.23 -3.87 -4.31
CA ILE A 106 -7.30 -2.40 -4.38
C ILE A 106 -8.39 -1.94 -5.36
N ASN A 107 -8.48 -2.54 -6.54
CA ASN A 107 -9.52 -2.22 -7.52
C ASN A 107 -10.93 -2.54 -6.99
N ILE A 108 -11.10 -3.64 -6.24
CA ILE A 108 -12.37 -3.94 -5.56
C ILE A 108 -12.73 -2.82 -4.59
N ALA A 109 -11.76 -2.31 -3.81
CA ALA A 109 -12.03 -1.20 -2.89
C ALA A 109 -12.48 0.07 -3.64
N LEU A 110 -11.77 0.45 -4.71
CA LEU A 110 -12.12 1.62 -5.51
C LEU A 110 -13.52 1.49 -6.13
N GLU A 111 -13.82 0.36 -6.80
CA GLU A 111 -15.13 0.12 -7.41
C GLU A 111 -16.26 0.09 -6.38
N LYS A 112 -16.03 -0.49 -5.20
CA LYS A 112 -17.06 -0.57 -4.16
C LYS A 112 -17.32 0.76 -3.48
N MET A 113 -16.29 1.61 -3.40
CA MET A 113 -16.45 2.98 -2.92
C MET A 113 -17.30 3.82 -3.87
N GLU A 114 -17.32 3.57 -5.19
CA GLU A 114 -18.21 4.29 -6.13
C GLU A 114 -19.69 4.17 -5.76
N THR A 115 -20.10 3.06 -5.13
CA THR A 115 -21.48 2.82 -4.68
C THR A 115 -21.68 3.00 -3.17
N SER A 116 -20.66 3.47 -2.45
CA SER A 116 -20.72 3.68 -1.00
C SER A 116 -21.61 4.85 -0.62
N SER A 117 -22.26 4.77 0.54
CA SER A 117 -22.95 5.90 1.17
C SER A 117 -22.02 6.90 1.90
N LEU A 118 -20.73 6.59 2.02
CA LEU A 118 -19.74 7.50 2.61
C LEU A 118 -19.54 8.73 1.72
N ALA A 119 -19.35 9.89 2.34
CA ALA A 119 -19.11 11.15 1.66
C ALA A 119 -18.07 12.02 2.39
N GLY A 120 -17.63 13.09 1.73
CA GLY A 120 -16.69 14.05 2.31
C GLY A 120 -15.36 13.42 2.74
N ASP A 121 -14.85 13.82 3.89
CA ASP A 121 -13.52 13.41 4.36
C ASP A 121 -13.40 11.90 4.59
N ALA A 122 -14.47 11.23 5.03
CA ALA A 122 -14.45 9.79 5.26
C ALA A 122 -14.27 9.03 3.94
N TYR A 123 -15.02 9.43 2.90
CA TYR A 123 -14.85 8.89 1.55
C TYR A 123 -13.43 9.16 1.03
N ASN A 124 -13.02 10.43 1.05
CA ASN A 124 -11.74 10.90 0.50
C ASN A 124 -10.54 10.19 1.13
N ARG A 125 -10.57 9.97 2.46
CA ARG A 125 -9.54 9.21 3.17
C ARG A 125 -9.41 7.78 2.64
N ILE A 126 -10.52 7.10 2.34
CA ILE A 126 -10.48 5.71 1.86
C ILE A 126 -9.98 5.65 0.42
N VAL A 127 -10.59 6.41 -0.50
CA VAL A 127 -10.22 6.36 -1.92
C VAL A 127 -8.82 6.88 -2.18
N GLY A 128 -8.41 7.98 -1.51
CA GLY A 128 -7.07 8.54 -1.69
C GLY A 128 -5.96 7.59 -1.27
N GLN A 129 -6.17 6.84 -0.18
CA GLN A 129 -5.25 5.79 0.23
C GLN A 129 -5.23 4.65 -0.79
N ALA A 130 -6.39 4.21 -1.30
CA ALA A 130 -6.47 3.14 -2.30
C ALA A 130 -5.77 3.52 -3.62
N TYR A 131 -5.96 4.74 -4.12
CA TYR A 131 -5.27 5.24 -5.32
C TYR A 131 -3.74 5.24 -5.14
N PHE A 132 -3.25 5.78 -4.02
CA PHE A 132 -1.83 5.75 -3.72
C PHE A 132 -1.27 4.32 -3.65
N LEU A 133 -2.00 3.40 -3.01
CA LEU A 133 -1.59 2.00 -2.89
C LEU A 133 -1.55 1.31 -4.26
N ARG A 134 -2.50 1.61 -5.15
CA ARG A 134 -2.49 1.11 -6.54
C ARG A 134 -1.27 1.63 -7.29
N ALA A 135 -1.02 2.93 -7.20
CA ALA A 135 0.14 3.55 -7.83
C ALA A 135 1.45 2.97 -7.29
N TRP A 136 1.57 2.76 -5.97
CA TRP A 136 2.74 2.14 -5.36
C TRP A 136 2.95 0.70 -5.87
N ALA A 137 1.88 -0.10 -5.95
CA ALA A 137 1.95 -1.47 -6.43
C ALA A 137 2.42 -1.53 -7.90
N TYR A 138 1.81 -0.72 -8.77
CA TYR A 138 2.22 -0.64 -10.18
C TYR A 138 3.61 -0.07 -10.36
N TRP A 139 4.02 0.90 -9.54
CA TRP A 139 5.36 1.46 -9.62
C TRP A 139 6.45 0.42 -9.41
N ASN A 140 6.28 -0.49 -8.45
CA ASN A 140 7.22 -1.59 -8.22
C ASN A 140 7.35 -2.52 -9.45
N LEU A 141 6.27 -2.71 -10.21
CA LEU A 141 6.29 -3.48 -11.45
C LEU A 141 6.93 -2.68 -12.59
N VAL A 142 6.53 -1.42 -12.78
CA VAL A 142 6.97 -0.58 -13.90
C VAL A 142 8.45 -0.23 -13.80
N ALA A 143 8.96 0.01 -12.60
CA ALA A 143 10.38 0.28 -12.38
C ALA A 143 11.28 -0.88 -12.80
N VAL A 144 10.78 -2.12 -12.77
CA VAL A 144 11.53 -3.34 -13.11
C VAL A 144 11.29 -3.76 -14.56
N TYR A 145 10.04 -3.79 -15.01
CA TYR A 145 9.64 -4.38 -16.29
C TYR A 145 9.29 -3.36 -17.38
N GLY A 146 9.21 -2.06 -17.04
CA GLY A 146 8.65 -1.04 -17.90
C GLY A 146 7.13 -1.23 -18.08
N GLY A 147 6.66 -1.34 -19.31
CA GLY A 147 5.24 -1.57 -19.60
C GLY A 147 4.72 -2.90 -19.02
N VAL A 148 3.61 -2.88 -18.29
CA VAL A 148 2.93 -4.05 -17.75
C VAL A 148 1.42 -3.92 -18.01
N PRO A 149 0.63 -5.00 -17.96
CA PRO A 149 -0.82 -4.86 -18.08
C PRO A 149 -1.40 -4.01 -16.94
N TYR A 150 -1.91 -2.83 -17.26
CA TYR A 150 -2.46 -1.89 -16.29
C TYR A 150 -3.97 -2.08 -16.20
N ILE A 151 -4.41 -2.71 -15.12
CA ILE A 151 -5.78 -3.13 -14.86
C ILE A 151 -6.35 -2.19 -13.79
N THR A 152 -7.34 -1.39 -14.17
CA THR A 152 -7.98 -0.40 -13.29
C THR A 152 -9.32 -0.86 -12.72
N ARG A 153 -9.80 -2.04 -13.14
CA ARG A 153 -11.03 -2.69 -12.67
C ARG A 153 -10.77 -3.94 -11.85
N SER A 154 -11.75 -4.37 -11.06
CA SER A 154 -11.72 -5.68 -10.44
C SER A 154 -11.96 -6.75 -11.51
N VAL A 155 -11.09 -7.76 -11.51
CA VAL A 155 -11.19 -8.92 -12.41
C VAL A 155 -11.84 -10.07 -11.66
N ASN A 156 -12.81 -10.75 -12.25
CA ASN A 156 -13.44 -11.93 -11.69
C ASN A 156 -13.10 -13.17 -12.52
N PRO A 157 -12.24 -14.09 -12.04
CA PRO A 157 -11.80 -15.25 -12.79
C PRO A 157 -12.92 -16.25 -13.11
N TYR A 158 -14.08 -16.13 -12.47
CA TYR A 158 -15.24 -17.00 -12.71
C TYR A 158 -16.24 -16.42 -13.72
N VAL A 159 -16.08 -15.15 -14.11
CA VAL A 159 -17.04 -14.42 -14.95
C VAL A 159 -16.37 -13.79 -16.17
N ASP A 160 -15.18 -13.23 -15.98
CA ASP A 160 -14.45 -12.53 -17.03
C ASP A 160 -13.82 -13.49 -18.04
N ASP A 161 -13.71 -13.05 -19.29
CA ASP A 161 -13.16 -13.85 -20.38
C ASP A 161 -11.62 -13.87 -20.42
N SER A 162 -11.04 -14.70 -21.28
CA SER A 162 -9.59 -14.82 -21.42
C SER A 162 -8.92 -13.51 -21.85
N THR A 163 -9.61 -12.63 -22.56
CA THR A 163 -9.04 -11.34 -23.00
C THR A 163 -8.91 -10.35 -21.85
N THR A 164 -9.76 -10.49 -20.84
CA THR A 164 -9.74 -9.72 -19.60
C THR A 164 -8.77 -10.34 -18.57
N LEU A 165 -8.63 -11.67 -18.57
CA LEU A 165 -7.75 -12.40 -17.67
C LEU A 165 -6.28 -12.40 -18.10
N ASP A 166 -6.01 -12.29 -19.40
CA ASP A 166 -4.66 -12.19 -19.97
C ASP A 166 -4.53 -11.00 -20.94
N PRO A 167 -4.63 -9.76 -20.42
CA PRO A 167 -4.53 -8.57 -21.25
C PRO A 167 -3.10 -8.33 -21.75
N PRO A 168 -2.92 -7.76 -22.96
CA PRO A 168 -1.61 -7.42 -23.46
C PRO A 168 -0.93 -6.36 -22.59
N ARG A 169 0.40 -6.33 -22.61
CA ARG A 169 1.18 -5.31 -21.91
C ARG A 169 0.88 -3.92 -22.47
N ASN A 170 0.64 -2.96 -21.58
CA ASN A 170 0.62 -1.55 -21.94
C ASN A 170 2.03 -1.04 -22.25
N LYS A 171 2.11 0.09 -22.96
CA LYS A 171 3.38 0.79 -23.15
C LYS A 171 3.84 1.38 -21.81
N THR A 172 5.16 1.47 -21.60
CA THR A 172 5.71 2.13 -20.40
C THR A 172 5.16 3.55 -20.22
N SER A 173 4.98 4.31 -21.31
CA SER A 173 4.40 5.66 -21.26
C SER A 173 2.95 5.67 -20.77
N GLU A 174 2.15 4.66 -21.14
CA GLU A 174 0.77 4.52 -20.68
C GLU A 174 0.73 4.16 -19.20
N CYS A 175 1.56 3.20 -18.76
CA CYS A 175 1.67 2.86 -17.34
C CYS A 175 2.08 4.06 -16.48
N ILE A 176 3.05 4.86 -16.95
CA ILE A 176 3.49 6.08 -16.25
C ILE A 176 2.37 7.12 -16.19
N SER A 177 1.56 7.25 -17.26
CA SER A 177 0.38 8.12 -17.25
C SER A 177 -0.62 7.69 -16.19
N TYR A 178 -1.04 6.42 -16.21
CA TYR A 178 -2.01 5.90 -15.24
C TYR A 178 -1.50 5.98 -13.79
N LEU A 179 -0.20 5.76 -13.57
CA LEU A 179 0.44 5.98 -12.27
C LEU A 179 0.31 7.44 -11.80
N CYS A 180 0.51 8.39 -12.72
CA CYS A 180 0.39 9.81 -12.39
C CYS A 180 -1.07 10.19 -12.12
N ASP A 181 -2.03 9.64 -12.86
CA ASP A 181 -3.46 9.88 -12.67
C ASP A 181 -3.91 9.36 -11.30
N ASP A 182 -3.55 8.13 -10.94
CA ASP A 182 -3.80 7.57 -9.59
C ASP A 182 -3.17 8.46 -8.50
N LEU A 183 -1.97 8.99 -8.73
CA LEU A 183 -1.32 9.87 -7.75
C LEU A 183 -1.96 11.25 -7.67
N ASP A 184 -2.48 11.78 -8.77
CA ASP A 184 -3.20 13.06 -8.76
C ASP A 184 -4.52 12.93 -8.00
N ASP A 185 -5.26 11.84 -8.22
CA ASP A 185 -6.48 11.53 -7.46
C ASP A 185 -6.16 11.35 -5.96
N ALA A 186 -5.05 10.70 -5.65
CA ALA A 186 -4.58 10.57 -4.27
C ALA A 186 -4.19 11.93 -3.67
N ILE A 187 -3.46 12.78 -4.38
CA ILE A 187 -3.06 14.12 -3.90
C ILE A 187 -4.28 15.00 -3.64
N ALA A 188 -5.31 14.92 -4.48
CA ALA A 188 -6.53 15.70 -4.36
C ALA A 188 -7.39 15.31 -3.15
N THR A 189 -7.33 14.04 -2.73
CA THR A 189 -8.23 13.48 -1.70
C THR A 189 -7.55 13.22 -0.35
N LEU A 190 -6.24 12.98 -0.34
CA LEU A 190 -5.52 12.63 0.88
C LEU A 190 -5.39 13.84 1.84
N PRO A 191 -5.40 13.61 3.16
CA PRO A 191 -5.15 14.66 4.14
C PRO A 191 -3.75 15.26 4.04
N ALA A 192 -3.63 16.52 4.48
CA ALA A 192 -2.37 17.26 4.56
C ALA A 192 -1.34 16.60 5.49
N SER A 193 -1.80 16.06 6.62
CA SER A 193 -0.95 15.44 7.62
C SER A 193 -1.59 14.19 8.20
N VAL A 194 -0.75 13.34 8.80
CA VAL A 194 -1.21 12.18 9.59
C VAL A 194 -2.11 12.56 10.76
N THR A 195 -1.94 13.77 11.33
CA THR A 195 -2.82 14.28 12.41
C THR A 195 -4.21 14.67 11.93
N ALA A 196 -4.38 14.93 10.63
CA ALA A 196 -5.69 15.23 10.03
C ALA A 196 -6.53 13.96 9.80
N TYR A 197 -5.95 12.75 9.95
CA TYR A 197 -6.74 11.53 10.05
C TYR A 197 -7.43 11.47 11.41
N GLN A 198 -8.71 11.86 11.44
CA GLN A 198 -9.52 11.83 12.66
C GLN A 198 -9.75 10.37 13.08
N ASN A 199 -9.05 9.87 14.12
CA ASN A 199 -9.47 8.64 14.80
C ASN A 199 -8.80 8.33 16.17
N GLY A 200 -8.35 9.32 16.95
CA GLY A 200 -7.93 9.16 18.37
C GLY A 200 -6.69 8.29 18.67
N THR A 201 -6.37 7.33 17.81
CA THR A 201 -5.19 6.47 17.80
C THR A 201 -4.15 7.05 16.85
N SER A 202 -2.86 6.88 17.14
CA SER A 202 -1.77 7.34 16.27
C SER A 202 -1.97 6.82 14.83
N GLN A 203 -2.26 7.72 13.89
CA GLN A 203 -2.38 7.45 12.45
C GLN A 203 -1.02 7.60 11.75
N TYR A 204 0.05 7.49 12.52
CA TYR A 204 1.41 7.47 12.02
C TYR A 204 1.56 6.37 10.96
N ALA A 205 2.39 6.60 9.94
CA ALA A 205 2.58 5.74 8.77
C ALA A 205 1.40 5.63 7.77
N ARG A 206 0.32 6.41 7.92
CA ARG A 206 -0.63 6.59 6.81
C ARG A 206 -0.07 7.54 5.77
N VAL A 207 -0.38 7.28 4.50
CA VAL A 207 0.03 8.16 3.41
C VAL A 207 -0.69 9.52 3.48
N THR A 208 0.00 10.60 3.14
CA THR A 208 -0.56 11.95 3.02
C THR A 208 -0.45 12.45 1.60
N ARG A 209 -1.12 13.57 1.27
CA ARG A 209 -1.00 14.18 -0.06
C ARG A 209 0.44 14.57 -0.41
N ALA A 210 1.23 14.98 0.58
CA ALA A 210 2.65 15.27 0.40
C ALA A 210 3.45 14.02 -0.01
N ALA A 211 3.17 12.88 0.61
CA ALA A 211 3.80 11.60 0.25
C ALA A 211 3.42 11.15 -1.17
N ALA A 212 2.15 11.30 -1.57
CA ALA A 212 1.70 10.99 -2.93
C ALA A 212 2.39 11.90 -3.97
N ALA A 213 2.46 13.21 -3.70
CA ALA A 213 3.16 14.17 -4.56
C ALA A 213 4.66 13.85 -4.70
N ALA A 214 5.32 13.50 -3.59
CA ALA A 214 6.73 13.11 -3.61
C ALA A 214 6.97 11.82 -4.41
N LEU A 215 6.07 10.83 -4.32
CA LEU A 215 6.16 9.63 -5.14
C LEU A 215 5.99 9.96 -6.62
N LYS A 216 5.03 10.81 -6.99
CA LYS A 216 4.84 11.27 -8.38
C LYS A 216 6.11 11.94 -8.91
N GLY A 217 6.72 12.83 -8.12
CA GLY A 217 8.00 13.47 -8.45
C GLY A 217 9.12 12.46 -8.69
N ARG A 218 9.24 11.42 -7.84
CA ARG A 218 10.22 10.34 -7.98
C ARG A 218 10.01 9.52 -9.26
N ILE A 219 8.75 9.17 -9.57
CA ILE A 219 8.40 8.39 -10.77
C ILE A 219 8.73 9.18 -12.03
N LEU A 220 8.36 10.46 -12.09
CA LEU A 220 8.63 11.30 -13.25
C LEU A 220 10.13 11.54 -13.45
N LEU A 221 10.89 11.69 -12.36
CA LEU A 221 12.35 11.78 -12.43
C LEU A 221 12.97 10.50 -12.99
N PHE A 222 12.50 9.34 -12.55
CA PHE A 222 12.95 8.06 -13.12
C PHE A 222 12.57 7.92 -14.60
N TYR A 223 11.38 8.37 -14.99
CA TYR A 223 10.93 8.36 -16.39
C TYR A 223 11.71 9.33 -17.29
N ALA A 224 12.29 10.38 -16.71
CA ALA A 224 13.19 11.31 -17.39
C ALA A 224 14.63 10.78 -17.52
N SER A 225 15.00 9.72 -16.79
CA SER A 225 16.35 9.13 -16.82
C SER A 225 16.76 8.63 -18.20
N PRO A 226 18.07 8.51 -18.50
CA PRO A 226 18.56 8.06 -19.81
C PRO A 226 17.97 6.72 -20.29
N GLN A 227 17.67 5.81 -19.36
CA GLN A 227 17.07 4.51 -19.67
C GLN A 227 15.70 4.64 -20.34
N PHE A 228 14.87 5.56 -19.87
CA PHE A 228 13.52 5.76 -20.39
C PHE A 228 13.45 6.91 -21.39
N ASN A 229 14.40 7.85 -21.34
CA ASN A 229 14.50 9.05 -22.17
C ASN A 229 15.79 9.06 -23.03
N PRO A 230 15.99 8.06 -23.93
CA PRO A 230 17.24 7.90 -24.67
C PRO A 230 17.53 9.05 -25.64
N THR A 231 16.49 9.75 -26.11
CA THR A 231 16.62 10.93 -26.97
C THR A 231 16.79 12.23 -26.19
N ASN A 232 16.87 12.15 -24.85
CA ASN A 232 16.99 13.29 -23.95
C ASN A 232 15.93 14.37 -24.20
N ASN A 233 14.67 13.97 -24.35
CA ASN A 233 13.55 14.90 -24.51
C ASN A 233 13.45 15.84 -23.29
N PRO A 234 13.63 17.17 -23.46
CA PRO A 234 13.61 18.13 -22.36
C PRO A 234 12.26 18.18 -21.62
N ALA A 235 11.15 17.87 -22.29
CA ALA A 235 9.81 17.92 -21.69
C ALA A 235 9.66 16.95 -20.51
N ARG A 236 10.39 15.82 -20.50
CA ARG A 236 10.33 14.87 -19.38
C ARG A 236 11.08 15.37 -18.15
N TRP A 237 12.21 16.03 -18.35
CA TRP A 237 12.94 16.70 -17.27
C TRP A 237 12.13 17.85 -16.68
N GLU A 238 11.46 18.62 -17.53
CA GLU A 238 10.57 19.69 -17.09
C GLU A 238 9.39 19.16 -16.27
N ALA A 239 8.70 18.10 -16.73
CA ALA A 239 7.63 17.48 -15.98
C ALA A 239 8.09 16.95 -14.60
N ALA A 240 9.28 16.32 -14.55
CA ALA A 240 9.88 15.87 -13.30
C ALA A 240 10.21 17.04 -12.37
N TYR A 241 10.80 18.12 -12.90
CA TYR A 241 11.12 19.32 -12.12
C TYR A 241 9.87 19.95 -11.52
N GLN A 242 8.83 20.15 -12.32
CA GLN A 242 7.57 20.76 -11.85
C GLN A 242 6.89 19.89 -10.80
N ALA A 243 6.84 18.57 -10.98
CA ALA A 243 6.26 17.67 -9.98
C ALA A 243 7.03 17.68 -8.65
N ASN A 244 8.37 17.68 -8.68
CA ASN A 244 9.18 17.73 -7.46
C ASN A 244 9.11 19.11 -6.78
N ARG A 245 9.04 20.19 -7.55
CA ARG A 245 8.81 21.55 -7.00
C ARG A 245 7.46 21.66 -6.33
N PHE A 246 6.42 21.14 -6.96
CA PHE A 246 5.09 21.08 -6.38
C PHE A 246 5.10 20.27 -5.09
N ALA A 247 5.68 19.07 -5.09
CA ALA A 247 5.80 18.22 -3.91
C ALA A 247 6.53 18.91 -2.74
N ASP A 248 7.66 19.58 -3.00
CA ASP A 248 8.40 20.36 -1.99
C ASP A 248 7.54 21.50 -1.41
N SER A 249 6.87 22.25 -2.27
CA SER A 249 6.00 23.35 -1.82
C SER A 249 4.81 22.86 -1.00
N LEU A 250 4.20 21.75 -1.41
CA LEU A 250 3.06 21.14 -0.74
C LEU A 250 3.47 20.58 0.62
N ALA A 251 4.59 19.86 0.69
CA ALA A 251 5.11 19.31 1.95
C ALA A 251 5.40 20.43 2.97
N LYS A 252 6.04 21.52 2.55
CA LYS A 252 6.28 22.68 3.43
C LYS A 252 4.99 23.34 3.90
N ALA A 253 4.01 23.50 3.01
CA ALA A 253 2.69 24.04 3.36
C ALA A 253 1.96 23.14 4.37
N ASP A 254 2.19 21.82 4.30
CA ASP A 254 1.61 20.82 5.19
C ASP A 254 2.38 20.63 6.51
N GLY A 255 3.44 21.42 6.72
CA GLY A 255 4.22 21.45 7.96
C GLY A 255 5.33 20.41 8.05
N TYR A 256 5.72 19.80 6.93
CA TYR A 256 6.94 18.99 6.83
C TYR A 256 8.17 19.90 6.72
N ALA A 257 9.28 19.45 7.30
CA ALA A 257 10.54 20.18 7.35
C ALA A 257 11.71 19.20 7.52
N LEU A 258 12.91 19.62 7.11
CA LEU A 258 14.12 18.87 7.41
C LEU A 258 14.37 18.86 8.92
N MET A 259 14.75 17.70 9.44
CA MET A 259 15.15 17.53 10.81
C MET A 259 16.53 18.18 11.03
N VAL A 260 16.50 19.38 11.58
CA VAL A 260 17.66 20.03 12.18
C VAL A 260 17.78 19.50 13.61
N GLY A 261 18.35 18.31 13.77
CA GLY A 261 18.63 17.77 15.10
C GLY A 261 19.58 18.67 15.90
N THR A 262 19.91 18.28 17.13
CA THR A 262 20.87 19.02 17.97
C THR A 262 22.31 18.90 17.41
N THR A 263 23.28 19.61 18.01
CA THR A 263 24.72 19.40 17.71
C THR A 263 25.28 18.12 18.32
N ASP A 264 24.44 17.29 18.94
CA ASP A 264 24.84 16.02 19.52
C ASP A 264 25.26 15.05 18.39
N PRO A 265 26.48 14.51 18.42
CA PRO A 265 26.98 13.63 17.35
C PRO A 265 26.30 12.25 17.30
N LEU A 266 25.59 11.84 18.35
CA LEU A 266 24.90 10.55 18.45
C LEU A 266 23.39 10.65 18.23
N THR A 267 22.78 11.75 18.68
CA THR A 267 21.31 11.92 18.66
C THR A 267 20.84 13.14 17.88
N GLY A 268 21.77 14.01 17.48
CA GLY A 268 21.53 15.24 16.76
C GLY A 268 21.69 15.12 15.25
N GLY A 269 21.50 16.24 14.55
CA GLY A 269 21.53 16.33 13.09
C GLY A 269 20.74 15.22 12.37
N PHE A 270 21.40 14.55 11.42
CA PHE A 270 20.84 13.48 10.59
C PHE A 270 20.29 12.28 11.39
N ALA A 271 20.92 11.93 12.52
CA ALA A 271 20.47 10.80 13.34
C ALA A 271 19.04 11.01 13.87
N SER A 272 18.63 12.26 14.09
CA SER A 272 17.28 12.57 14.58
C SER A 272 16.16 12.14 13.63
N ILE A 273 16.44 11.98 12.33
CA ILE A 273 15.47 11.42 11.35
C ILE A 273 15.09 9.99 11.73
N PHE A 274 16.02 9.22 12.28
CA PHE A 274 15.88 7.79 12.58
C PHE A 274 15.48 7.53 14.03
N LEU A 275 15.70 8.50 14.92
CA LEU A 275 15.38 8.40 16.34
C LEU A 275 14.06 9.05 16.72
N THR A 276 13.57 9.99 15.91
CA THR A 276 12.31 10.69 16.20
C THR A 276 11.14 9.86 15.67
N GLU A 277 10.34 9.33 16.60
CA GLU A 277 9.16 8.55 16.28
C GLU A 277 7.91 9.42 16.06
N GLY A 278 6.96 8.89 15.31
CA GLY A 278 5.63 9.47 15.22
C GLY A 278 5.59 10.83 14.51
N ASN A 279 4.62 11.64 14.90
CA ASN A 279 4.33 12.93 14.27
C ASN A 279 5.33 14.04 14.64
N GLN A 280 6.28 13.75 15.53
CA GLN A 280 7.38 14.66 15.87
C GLN A 280 8.43 14.69 14.77
N ASN A 281 8.53 13.61 13.98
CA ASN A 281 9.38 13.58 12.81
C ASN A 281 8.75 14.38 11.69
N LYS A 282 9.37 15.51 11.33
CA LYS A 282 8.86 16.40 10.27
C LYS A 282 9.43 16.12 8.89
N GLU A 283 10.41 15.23 8.79
CA GLU A 283 11.09 14.94 7.52
C GLU A 283 10.52 13.69 6.83
N VAL A 284 10.07 12.71 7.61
CA VAL A 284 9.47 11.48 7.08
C VAL A 284 8.11 11.79 6.44
N LEU A 285 8.05 11.71 5.10
CA LEU A 285 6.80 11.82 4.34
C LEU A 285 5.95 10.54 4.41
N PHE A 286 6.59 9.38 4.34
CA PHE A 286 5.93 8.08 4.42
C PHE A 286 6.90 7.04 4.98
N SER A 287 6.40 6.19 5.88
CA SER A 287 7.15 5.11 6.52
C SER A 287 6.24 3.90 6.71
N LYS A 288 6.84 2.73 6.96
CA LYS A 288 6.12 1.55 7.42
C LYS A 288 6.29 1.47 8.93
N ALA A 289 5.18 1.50 9.67
CA ALA A 289 5.23 1.43 11.13
C ALA A 289 5.72 0.05 11.60
N TYR A 290 6.67 0.06 12.53
CA TYR A 290 7.07 -1.10 13.33
C TYR A 290 6.21 -1.16 14.60
N ASP A 291 5.59 -2.29 14.87
CA ASP A 291 4.77 -2.50 16.07
C ASP A 291 4.73 -3.99 16.44
N VAL A 292 5.41 -4.35 17.54
CA VAL A 292 5.49 -5.72 18.04
C VAL A 292 4.13 -6.26 18.49
N SER A 293 3.25 -5.39 18.98
CA SER A 293 1.94 -5.80 19.53
C SER A 293 1.01 -6.38 18.46
N VAL A 294 1.25 -6.01 17.20
CA VAL A 294 0.52 -6.51 16.03
C VAL A 294 1.43 -7.28 15.07
N SER A 295 2.58 -7.78 15.55
CA SER A 295 3.56 -8.55 14.78
C SER A 295 4.08 -7.86 13.51
N ARG A 296 4.13 -6.52 13.52
CA ARG A 296 4.77 -5.71 12.46
C ARG A 296 6.23 -5.49 12.82
N THR A 297 7.05 -6.51 12.61
CA THR A 297 8.49 -6.46 12.90
C THR A 297 9.34 -6.70 11.66
N HIS A 298 10.62 -6.32 11.71
CA HIS A 298 11.62 -6.75 10.74
C HIS A 298 12.34 -8.00 11.28
N GLY A 299 12.31 -9.10 10.54
CA GLY A 299 12.81 -10.40 11.01
C GLY A 299 14.29 -10.38 11.42
N TRP A 300 15.12 -9.62 10.70
CA TRP A 300 16.54 -9.47 11.02
C TRP A 300 16.74 -8.70 12.34
N GLU A 301 16.03 -7.60 12.54
CA GLU A 301 16.13 -6.79 13.76
C GLU A 301 15.62 -7.53 14.99
N ASN A 302 14.59 -8.36 14.83
CA ASN A 302 14.09 -9.23 15.88
C ASN A 302 15.11 -10.33 16.24
N ALA A 303 15.87 -10.83 15.26
CA ALA A 303 16.83 -11.92 15.45
C ALA A 303 18.15 -11.48 16.12
N VAL A 304 18.61 -10.25 15.88
CA VAL A 304 19.91 -9.78 16.40
C VAL A 304 19.81 -9.08 17.77
N ARG A 305 18.61 -8.94 18.35
CA ARG A 305 18.44 -8.25 19.64
C ARG A 305 18.45 -9.22 20.83
N PRO A 306 19.20 -8.92 21.91
CA PRO A 306 19.21 -9.74 23.12
C PRO A 306 17.84 -9.74 23.82
N TYR A 307 17.31 -10.93 24.09
CA TYR A 307 16.01 -11.12 24.80
C TYR A 307 15.95 -10.41 26.16
N VAL A 308 17.11 -10.20 26.80
CA VAL A 308 17.26 -9.63 28.16
C VAL A 308 17.02 -8.11 28.20
N ALA A 309 16.94 -7.44 27.05
CA ALA A 309 16.81 -5.98 27.00
C ALA A 309 15.38 -5.45 27.25
N GLY A 310 14.36 -6.32 27.39
CA GLY A 310 13.08 -6.04 28.07
C GLY A 310 12.26 -4.79 27.65
N LEU A 311 12.68 -4.05 26.64
CA LEU A 311 12.15 -2.77 26.24
C LEU A 311 11.83 -2.83 24.76
N SER A 312 10.53 -2.82 24.48
CA SER A 312 9.96 -2.32 23.24
C SER A 312 10.39 -0.86 23.08
N GLY A 313 11.58 -0.65 22.53
CA GLY A 313 12.13 0.66 22.21
C GLY A 313 12.62 0.63 20.77
N GLY A 314 11.95 1.42 19.93
CA GLY A 314 12.20 1.52 18.50
C GLY A 314 13.54 2.18 18.20
N MET A 315 14.04 1.88 17.01
CA MET A 315 14.81 2.80 16.19
C MET A 315 14.51 2.43 14.74
N THR A 316 14.05 3.41 13.97
CA THR A 316 14.01 3.40 12.50
C THR A 316 15.40 3.54 11.91
#